data_AF-A0A952L4G1-F1
#
_entry.id   AF-A0A952L4G1-F1
#
_cell.length_a   1.000
_cell.length_b   1.000
_cell.length_c   1.000
_cell.angle_alpha   90.00
_cell.angle_beta   90.00
_cell.angle_gamma   90.00
#
_symmetry.space_group_name_H-M   'P 1'
#
loop_
_entity.id
_entity.type
_entity.pdbx_description
1 polymer ?
#
loop_
_entity_poly.entity_id
_entity_poly.type
_entity_poly.pdbx_seq_one_letter_code
_entity_poly.pdbx_strand_id
1 'polypeptide(L)'
;MKQNRLNQYLSLQIDKIVVKGPCSHRIFGSGMWHRLDTDTGEEKFGGDRVDGDVGHRDCTFQAKSMKGQPDGTALELWIECCPPKVLQRHNAFGHADMLTAVYQVFHQVTQALKIKVSPEDRERWRNGDFWLTEVHLTGTFRCPRFAVLPIIQAIDDAFTEGKQRNIETSITVGSPGMRRSKHRAFTAYDKYLERLAAWPQPGPYQARILDWLSETLRLELKLYSDGLRHRALQLGKAWRDVDVMELYFGFIESFELRACMQPLLTADEEAMLTPNEGRVYKRWLKGESLTEQFDSRSTRNKYVNSIYEKTQINISSNRRPDPLQPVDIRDLLRRDNLMPIPEWAVGTPCFAPPSQRFGE
;
A
#
# COMPACT_ATOMS: atom_id res chain seq x y z
N MET A 1 -21.92 -2.21 23.57
CA MET A 1 -21.90 -2.19 22.08
C MET A 1 -21.04 -1.08 21.46
N LYS A 2 -20.76 0.07 22.11
CA LYS A 2 -19.83 1.10 21.58
C LYS A 2 -18.33 0.70 21.61
N GLN A 3 -17.91 -0.14 22.57
CA GLN A 3 -16.51 -0.60 22.72
C GLN A 3 -15.98 -1.44 21.54
N ASN A 4 -16.88 -2.12 20.80
CA ASN A 4 -16.49 -3.06 19.74
C ASN A 4 -16.18 -2.39 18.40
N ARG A 5 -16.56 -1.11 18.21
CA ARG A 5 -16.19 -0.35 16.99
C ARG A 5 -14.77 0.22 17.08
N LEU A 6 -14.30 0.60 18.28
CA LEU A 6 -12.94 1.11 18.47
C LEU A 6 -11.87 0.04 18.23
N ASN A 7 -12.17 -1.24 18.53
CA ASN A 7 -11.28 -2.37 18.24
C ASN A 7 -11.17 -2.73 16.74
N GLN A 8 -12.00 -2.14 15.87
CA GLN A 8 -12.02 -2.44 14.43
C GLN A 8 -11.17 -1.50 13.57
N TYR A 9 -10.53 -0.47 14.15
CA TYR A 9 -9.94 0.62 13.34
C TYR A 9 -8.47 0.48 12.94
N LEU A 10 -7.71 -0.54 13.39
CA LEU A 10 -6.26 -0.37 13.53
C LEU A 10 -5.39 -1.54 13.05
N SER A 11 -5.61 -2.03 11.83
CA SER A 11 -4.79 -3.09 11.22
C SER A 11 -4.14 -2.68 9.89
N LEU A 12 -4.74 -1.71 9.20
CA LEU A 12 -4.17 -1.08 8.01
C LEU A 12 -3.71 0.35 8.30
N GLN A 13 -2.66 0.78 7.60
CA GLN A 13 -2.17 2.15 7.64
C GLN A 13 -2.01 2.74 6.25
N ILE A 14 -2.01 4.08 6.17
CA ILE A 14 -1.59 4.81 4.98
C ILE A 14 -0.08 5.03 5.07
N ASP A 15 0.71 4.40 4.20
CA ASP A 15 2.18 4.47 4.24
C ASP A 15 2.75 5.60 3.38
N LYS A 16 1.99 6.04 2.38
CA LYS A 16 2.36 7.16 1.52
C LYS A 16 1.12 7.83 0.97
N ILE A 17 1.18 9.15 0.84
CA ILE A 17 0.25 9.94 0.05
C ILE A 17 0.99 10.89 -0.87
N VAL A 18 0.40 11.14 -2.03
CA VAL A 18 0.64 12.33 -2.84
C VAL A 18 -0.69 13.04 -2.98
N VAL A 19 -0.78 14.23 -2.40
CA VAL A 19 -2.04 14.95 -2.22
C VAL A 19 -1.86 16.41 -2.61
N LYS A 20 -2.91 17.02 -3.17
CA LYS A 20 -3.01 18.47 -3.32
C LYS A 20 -4.32 18.97 -2.72
N GLY A 21 -4.28 20.13 -2.09
CA GLY A 21 -5.45 20.70 -1.41
C GLY A 21 -5.39 22.22 -1.39
N PRO A 22 -6.50 22.88 -1.07
CA PRO A 22 -6.60 24.32 -1.00
C PRO A 22 -5.70 24.85 0.10
N CYS A 23 -4.92 25.87 -0.17
CA CYS A 23 -4.10 26.53 0.84
C CYS A 23 -3.68 27.86 0.24
N SER A 24 -4.29 28.97 0.68
CA SER A 24 -3.82 30.30 0.26
C SER A 24 -2.52 30.64 0.98
N HIS A 25 -1.44 30.87 0.23
CA HIS A 25 -0.12 31.18 0.79
C HIS A 25 0.76 31.96 -0.20
N ARG A 26 1.84 32.56 0.31
CA ARG A 26 2.93 33.08 -0.55
C ARG A 26 3.71 31.91 -1.15
N ILE A 27 4.02 31.98 -2.44
CA ILE A 27 4.85 30.98 -3.11
C ILE A 27 6.20 30.85 -2.38
N PHE A 28 6.60 29.62 -2.10
CA PHE A 28 7.90 29.28 -1.50
C PHE A 28 8.81 28.56 -2.50
N GLY A 29 10.08 28.38 -2.15
CA GLY A 29 11.10 27.71 -2.96
C GLY A 29 12.04 28.68 -3.68
N SER A 30 12.74 28.18 -4.71
CA SER A 30 13.76 28.92 -5.49
C SER A 30 13.21 30.02 -6.40
N GLY A 31 11.89 30.13 -6.54
CA GLY A 31 11.25 31.18 -7.32
C GLY A 31 9.86 30.78 -7.80
N MET A 32 9.15 31.75 -8.37
CA MET A 32 7.91 31.51 -9.11
C MET A 32 8.27 31.20 -10.56
N TRP A 33 7.90 30.02 -11.04
CA TRP A 33 7.95 29.73 -12.47
C TRP A 33 6.67 30.23 -13.15
N HIS A 34 6.81 30.62 -14.41
CA HIS A 34 5.74 31.01 -15.30
C HIS A 34 5.80 30.12 -16.55
N ARG A 35 4.67 29.53 -16.93
CA ARG A 35 4.53 28.72 -18.14
C ARG A 35 3.29 29.15 -18.90
N LEU A 36 3.48 29.54 -20.15
CA LEU A 36 2.39 29.72 -21.10
C LEU A 36 2.01 28.35 -21.70
N ASP A 37 0.74 27.97 -21.58
CA ASP A 37 0.17 26.82 -22.27
C ASP A 37 -0.04 27.21 -23.74
N THR A 38 0.72 26.61 -24.65
CA THR A 38 0.76 27.01 -26.06
C THR A 38 -0.54 26.72 -26.81
N ASP A 39 -1.36 25.80 -26.30
CA ASP A 39 -2.59 25.37 -26.96
C ASP A 39 -3.80 26.19 -26.49
N THR A 40 -3.81 26.60 -25.21
CA THR A 40 -4.92 27.32 -24.60
C THR A 40 -4.65 28.81 -24.38
N GLY A 41 -3.39 29.25 -24.46
CA GLY A 41 -2.96 30.59 -24.09
C GLY A 41 -3.02 30.86 -22.57
N GLU A 42 -3.28 29.85 -21.75
CA GLU A 42 -3.38 29.99 -20.29
C GLU A 42 -2.00 30.18 -19.66
N GLU A 43 -1.83 31.23 -18.87
CA GLU A 43 -0.64 31.44 -18.03
C GLU A 43 -0.75 30.61 -16.75
N LYS A 44 0.26 29.78 -16.49
CA LYS A 44 0.36 28.93 -15.31
C LYS A 44 1.54 29.38 -14.46
N PHE A 45 1.28 29.61 -13.18
CA PHE A 45 2.28 29.95 -12.19
C PHE A 45 2.38 28.89 -11.09
N GLY A 46 3.54 28.77 -10.47
CA GLY A 46 3.73 27.94 -9.28
C GLY A 46 5.13 28.06 -8.71
N GLY A 47 5.36 27.35 -7.61
CA GLY A 47 6.68 27.24 -6.99
C GLY A 47 7.39 25.95 -7.41
N ASP A 48 8.70 25.91 -7.24
CA ASP A 48 9.47 24.67 -7.34
C ASP A 48 9.14 23.72 -6.19
N ARG A 49 9.48 22.43 -6.37
CA ARG A 49 9.38 21.45 -5.30
C ARG A 49 10.47 21.72 -4.27
N VAL A 50 10.09 21.74 -2.99
CA VAL A 50 11.03 21.80 -1.86
C VAL A 50 10.96 20.50 -1.07
N ASP A 51 12.11 20.08 -0.56
CA ASP A 51 12.23 19.02 0.43
C ASP A 51 12.29 19.64 1.83
N GLY A 52 11.65 19.02 2.81
CA GLY A 52 11.66 19.47 4.20
C GLY A 52 11.39 18.33 5.17
N ASP A 53 11.41 18.66 6.46
CA ASP A 53 11.06 17.73 7.54
C ASP A 53 10.24 18.43 8.65
N VAL A 54 9.50 17.64 9.43
CA VAL A 54 8.69 18.14 10.54
C VAL A 54 9.43 18.01 11.88
N GLY A 55 10.65 18.53 11.94
CA GLY A 55 11.47 18.59 13.16
C GLY A 55 12.20 17.29 13.49
N HIS A 56 12.31 16.38 12.53
CA HIS A 56 13.06 15.13 12.67
C HIS A 56 13.44 14.58 11.30
N ARG A 57 14.71 14.18 11.12
CA ARG A 57 15.30 13.80 9.82
C ARG A 57 14.58 12.68 9.07
N ASP A 58 13.89 11.78 9.79
CA ASP A 58 13.14 10.67 9.20
C ASP A 58 11.69 11.03 8.86
N CYS A 59 11.25 12.25 9.19
CA CYS A 59 9.89 12.76 9.04
C CYS A 59 9.82 13.74 7.89
N THR A 60 10.30 13.30 6.73
CA THR A 60 10.45 14.13 5.53
C THR A 60 9.14 14.27 4.76
N PHE A 61 9.05 15.38 4.04
CA PHE A 61 8.00 15.64 3.07
C PHE A 61 8.60 16.37 1.86
N GLN A 62 7.90 16.29 0.74
CA GLN A 62 8.08 17.20 -0.38
C GLN A 62 6.85 18.08 -0.49
N ALA A 63 7.04 19.36 -0.79
CA ALA A 63 5.95 20.30 -0.95
C ALA A 63 6.13 21.16 -2.19
N LYS A 64 5.03 21.65 -2.76
CA LYS A 64 5.03 22.53 -3.93
C LYS A 64 3.84 23.47 -3.90
N SER A 65 4.08 24.76 -4.14
CA SER A 65 3.01 25.74 -4.38
C SER A 65 2.41 25.54 -5.77
N MET A 66 1.10 25.37 -5.84
CA MET A 66 0.32 25.10 -7.06
C MET A 66 -0.73 26.19 -7.27
N LYS A 67 -1.14 26.38 -8.54
CA LYS A 67 -2.10 27.44 -8.94
C LYS A 67 -1.63 28.82 -8.44
N GLY A 68 -0.39 29.16 -8.77
CA GLY A 68 0.17 30.47 -8.48
C GLY A 68 -0.63 31.57 -9.19
N GLN A 69 -0.55 32.77 -8.62
CA GLN A 69 -1.14 33.99 -9.13
C GLN A 69 -0.03 35.01 -9.45
N PRO A 70 -0.27 35.98 -10.34
CA PRO A 70 0.72 37.01 -10.68
C PRO A 70 1.24 37.82 -9.49
N ASP A 71 0.46 37.93 -8.41
CA ASP A 71 0.83 38.64 -7.19
C ASP A 71 1.79 37.86 -6.27
N GLY A 72 2.21 36.66 -6.68
CA GLY A 72 3.10 35.78 -5.92
C GLY A 72 2.40 34.95 -4.84
N THR A 73 1.07 34.88 -4.86
CA THR A 73 0.30 33.94 -4.03
C THR A 73 0.03 32.63 -4.76
N ALA A 74 -0.29 31.57 -4.01
CA ALA A 74 -0.72 30.27 -4.52
C ALA A 74 -1.99 29.84 -3.79
N LEU A 75 -2.88 29.17 -4.50
CA LEU A 75 -4.18 28.73 -3.97
C LEU A 75 -4.22 27.26 -3.57
N GLU A 76 -3.21 26.48 -3.98
CA GLU A 76 -3.11 25.06 -3.67
C GLU A 76 -1.71 24.68 -3.16
N LEU A 77 -1.68 23.76 -2.22
CA LEU A 77 -0.47 23.13 -1.72
C LEU A 77 -0.48 21.66 -2.13
N TRP A 78 0.58 21.23 -2.80
CA TRP A 78 0.85 19.82 -3.10
C TRP A 78 1.87 19.28 -2.09
N ILE A 79 1.62 18.07 -1.59
CA ILE A 79 2.43 17.39 -0.57
C ILE A 79 2.63 15.93 -0.98
N GLU A 80 3.87 15.45 -0.87
CA GLU A 80 4.21 14.03 -0.91
C GLU A 80 4.93 13.65 0.38
N CYS A 81 4.40 12.66 1.12
CA CYS A 81 5.02 12.19 2.36
C CYS A 81 4.51 10.81 2.79
N CYS A 82 5.11 10.29 3.86
CA CYS A 82 4.61 9.16 4.64
C CYS A 82 3.87 9.71 5.88
N PRO A 83 2.52 9.64 5.95
CA PRO A 83 1.77 10.25 7.05
C PRO A 83 2.21 9.76 8.44
N PRO A 84 2.38 8.45 8.71
CA PRO A 84 2.85 7.99 10.02
C PRO A 84 4.22 8.55 10.40
N LYS A 85 5.16 8.69 9.45
CA LYS A 85 6.45 9.33 9.76
C LYS A 85 6.27 10.79 10.13
N VAL A 86 5.46 11.55 9.40
CA VAL A 86 5.15 12.96 9.71
C VAL A 86 4.44 13.10 11.07
N LEU A 87 3.54 12.17 11.42
CA LEU A 87 2.65 12.31 12.58
C LEU A 87 3.18 11.67 13.87
N GLN A 88 3.94 10.59 13.76
CA GLN A 88 4.40 9.77 14.90
C GLN A 88 5.84 9.25 14.71
N ARG A 89 6.61 9.76 13.73
CA ARG A 89 8.05 9.52 13.52
C ARG A 89 8.48 8.13 13.05
N HIS A 90 7.55 7.21 12.84
CA HIS A 90 7.80 5.90 12.23
C HIS A 90 6.58 5.43 11.46
N ASN A 91 6.74 4.41 10.62
CA ASN A 91 5.65 3.80 9.83
C ASN A 91 5.51 2.29 10.08
N ALA A 92 5.72 1.88 11.32
CA ALA A 92 5.56 0.48 11.71
C ALA A 92 4.08 0.10 11.85
N PHE A 93 3.26 1.01 12.36
CA PHE A 93 1.82 0.88 12.47
C PHE A 93 1.19 2.28 12.46
N GLY A 94 -0.11 2.35 12.21
CA GLY A 94 -0.87 3.58 12.07
C GLY A 94 -2.33 3.25 11.75
N HIS A 95 -3.07 4.21 11.22
CA HIS A 95 -4.47 4.01 10.83
C HIS A 95 -4.71 4.29 9.34
N ALA A 96 -5.85 3.83 8.85
CA ALA A 96 -6.27 4.02 7.46
C ALA A 96 -7.35 5.11 7.28
N ASP A 97 -7.70 5.88 8.31
CA ASP A 97 -8.55 7.07 8.17
C ASP A 97 -7.85 8.15 7.31
N MET A 98 -8.27 8.23 6.04
CA MET A 98 -7.70 9.12 5.03
C MET A 98 -7.93 10.60 5.34
N LEU A 99 -9.14 10.98 5.76
CA LEU A 99 -9.47 12.38 6.01
C LEU A 99 -8.68 12.91 7.20
N THR A 100 -8.62 12.14 8.28
CA THR A 100 -7.80 12.51 9.43
C THR A 100 -6.33 12.61 9.04
N ALA A 101 -5.78 11.58 8.39
CA ALA A 101 -4.36 11.53 8.07
C ALA A 101 -3.95 12.73 7.21
N VAL A 102 -4.73 13.04 6.16
CA VAL A 102 -4.46 14.18 5.28
C VAL A 102 -4.59 15.50 6.05
N TYR A 103 -5.65 15.69 6.83
CA TYR A 103 -5.82 16.91 7.62
C TYR A 103 -4.63 17.18 8.56
N GLN A 104 -4.21 16.15 9.30
CA GLN A 104 -3.09 16.27 10.24
C GLN A 104 -1.76 16.50 9.50
N VAL A 105 -1.55 15.85 8.34
CA VAL A 105 -0.36 16.09 7.50
C VAL A 105 -0.33 17.54 7.00
N PHE A 106 -1.42 18.05 6.42
CA PHE A 106 -1.49 19.45 6.00
C PHE A 106 -1.18 20.39 7.16
N HIS A 107 -1.71 20.11 8.35
CA HIS A 107 -1.43 20.91 9.53
C HIS A 107 0.06 20.91 9.91
N GLN A 108 0.71 19.75 9.98
CA GLN A 108 2.13 19.63 10.35
C GLN A 108 3.05 20.25 9.29
N VAL A 109 2.81 19.95 8.01
CA VAL A 109 3.63 20.45 6.90
C VAL A 109 3.52 21.97 6.77
N THR A 110 2.32 22.54 6.91
CA THR A 110 2.17 24.01 6.85
C THR A 110 2.83 24.71 8.03
N GLN A 111 2.83 24.11 9.22
CA GLN A 111 3.60 24.63 10.35
C GLN A 111 5.11 24.61 10.08
N ALA A 112 5.64 23.50 9.54
CA ALA A 112 7.06 23.39 9.20
C ALA A 112 7.47 24.42 8.12
N LEU A 113 6.60 24.65 7.14
CA LEU A 113 6.78 25.66 6.10
C LEU A 113 6.47 27.10 6.57
N LYS A 114 6.06 27.29 7.83
CA LYS A 114 5.66 28.60 8.40
C LYS A 114 4.53 29.28 7.62
N ILE A 115 3.65 28.50 7.01
CA ILE A 115 2.48 28.98 6.27
C ILE A 115 1.35 29.28 7.26
N LYS A 116 0.85 30.52 7.23
CA LYS A 116 -0.34 30.91 8.00
C LYS A 116 -1.61 30.48 7.26
N VAL A 117 -2.15 29.34 7.65
CA VAL A 117 -3.36 28.76 7.04
C VAL A 117 -4.63 29.47 7.51
N SER A 118 -5.52 29.81 6.58
CA SER A 118 -6.84 30.39 6.86
C SER A 118 -7.78 29.37 7.56
N PRO A 119 -8.76 29.82 8.36
CA PRO A 119 -9.79 28.92 8.90
C PRO A 119 -10.60 28.20 7.82
N GLU A 120 -10.86 28.86 6.69
CA GLU A 120 -11.60 28.30 5.57
C GLU A 120 -10.86 27.13 4.91
N ASP A 121 -9.55 27.27 4.63
CA ASP A 121 -8.75 26.18 4.06
C ASP A 121 -8.70 24.97 5.00
N ARG A 122 -8.60 25.20 6.31
CA ARG A 122 -8.65 24.12 7.32
C ARG A 122 -9.97 23.38 7.30
N GLU A 123 -11.08 24.09 7.14
CA GLU A 123 -12.41 23.49 7.07
C GLU A 123 -12.59 22.70 5.77
N ARG A 124 -12.08 23.22 4.65
CA ARG A 124 -12.04 22.50 3.37
C ARG A 124 -11.24 21.19 3.48
N TRP A 125 -10.10 21.19 4.18
CA TRP A 125 -9.35 19.95 4.45
C TRP A 125 -10.15 18.95 5.27
N ARG A 126 -10.77 19.41 6.36
CA ARG A 126 -11.67 18.57 7.20
C ARG A 126 -12.79 17.97 6.36
N ASN A 127 -13.30 18.73 5.39
CA ASN A 127 -14.38 18.29 4.54
C ASN A 127 -13.97 17.32 3.42
N GLY A 128 -12.67 17.11 3.22
CA GLY A 128 -12.16 16.24 2.17
C GLY A 128 -12.01 16.93 0.82
N ASP A 129 -11.92 18.26 0.79
CA ASP A 129 -11.68 19.05 -0.42
C ASP A 129 -10.21 19.01 -0.81
N PHE A 130 -9.68 17.81 -1.01
CA PHE A 130 -8.32 17.58 -1.47
C PHE A 130 -8.32 16.47 -2.51
N TRP A 131 -7.27 16.42 -3.32
CA TRP A 131 -7.13 15.50 -4.43
C TRP A 131 -5.89 14.60 -4.25
N LEU A 132 -6.10 13.30 -4.25
CA LEU A 132 -5.09 12.27 -4.13
C LEU A 132 -4.64 11.81 -5.52
N THR A 133 -3.33 11.72 -5.72
CA THR A 133 -2.73 11.19 -6.95
C THR A 133 -1.94 9.91 -6.72
N GLU A 134 -1.59 9.60 -5.46
CA GLU A 134 -0.97 8.35 -5.05
C GLU A 134 -1.37 8.06 -3.59
N VAL A 135 -1.73 6.82 -3.30
CA VAL A 135 -2.04 6.34 -1.95
C VAL A 135 -1.43 4.97 -1.79
N HIS A 136 -0.64 4.77 -0.74
CA HIS A 136 -0.18 3.44 -0.36
C HIS A 136 -0.90 2.97 0.89
N LEU A 137 -1.65 1.88 0.80
CA LEU A 137 -2.31 1.21 1.91
C LEU A 137 -1.48 0.00 2.32
N THR A 138 -1.26 -0.20 3.61
CA THR A 138 -0.35 -1.25 4.07
C THR A 138 -0.96 -2.09 5.17
N GLY A 139 -0.88 -3.41 4.98
CA GLY A 139 -1.18 -4.42 5.98
C GLY A 139 0.10 -5.05 6.50
N THR A 140 0.15 -5.29 7.81
CA THR A 140 1.23 -6.02 8.47
C THR A 140 0.63 -7.31 8.99
N PHE A 141 1.13 -8.45 8.51
CA PHE A 141 0.60 -9.75 8.86
C PHE A 141 1.55 -10.44 9.81
N ARG A 142 1.02 -11.14 10.81
CA ARG A 142 1.82 -12.04 11.64
C ARG A 142 2.39 -13.13 10.73
N CYS A 143 3.71 -13.28 10.75
CA CYS A 143 4.42 -14.23 9.90
C CYS A 143 5.65 -14.74 10.66
N PRO A 144 5.77 -16.07 10.90
CA PRO A 144 6.96 -16.62 11.50
C PRO A 144 8.22 -16.16 10.76
N ARG A 145 9.27 -15.81 11.51
CA ARG A 145 10.49 -15.22 10.96
C ARG A 145 11.11 -16.05 9.83
N PHE A 146 11.11 -17.38 9.99
CA PHE A 146 11.66 -18.31 9.00
C PHE A 146 10.87 -18.34 7.68
N ALA A 147 9.61 -17.90 7.67
CA ALA A 147 8.73 -17.97 6.51
C ALA A 147 8.77 -16.70 5.64
N VAL A 148 9.20 -15.56 6.17
CA VAL A 148 9.14 -14.25 5.49
C VAL A 148 9.91 -14.26 4.16
N LEU A 149 11.18 -14.68 4.16
CA LEU A 149 12.00 -14.75 2.94
C LEU A 149 11.49 -15.81 1.95
N PRO A 150 11.15 -17.05 2.37
CA PRO A 150 10.51 -18.02 1.49
C PRO A 150 9.24 -17.49 0.80
N ILE A 151 8.39 -16.74 1.49
CA ILE A 151 7.20 -16.12 0.88
C ILE A 151 7.59 -15.10 -0.18
N ILE A 152 8.54 -14.21 0.12
CA ILE A 152 9.03 -13.20 -0.83
C ILE A 152 9.63 -13.88 -2.06
N GLN A 153 10.41 -14.96 -1.87
CA GLN A 153 10.96 -15.76 -2.97
C GLN A 153 9.85 -16.44 -3.78
N ALA A 154 8.83 -17.00 -3.13
CA ALA A 154 7.73 -17.66 -3.84
C ALA A 154 6.92 -16.68 -4.70
N ILE A 155 6.72 -15.45 -4.23
CA ILE A 155 6.13 -14.37 -5.03
C ILE A 155 7.05 -14.05 -6.21
N ASP A 156 8.35 -13.85 -5.97
CA ASP A 156 9.32 -13.58 -7.03
C ASP A 156 9.25 -14.67 -8.12
N ASP A 157 9.31 -15.95 -7.75
CA ASP A 157 9.29 -17.07 -8.69
C ASP A 157 7.97 -17.18 -9.48
N ALA A 158 6.83 -16.83 -8.87
CA ALA A 158 5.51 -16.93 -9.52
C ALA A 158 5.30 -15.87 -10.61
N PHE A 159 5.85 -14.67 -10.44
CA PHE A 159 5.74 -13.59 -11.43
C PHE A 159 6.97 -13.59 -12.34
N THR A 160 6.82 -13.90 -13.62
CA THR A 160 7.94 -13.88 -14.58
C THR A 160 8.22 -12.48 -15.13
N GLU A 161 7.18 -11.64 -15.22
CA GLU A 161 7.24 -10.27 -15.72
C GLU A 161 6.57 -9.29 -14.76
N GLY A 162 6.80 -7.99 -14.97
CA GLY A 162 6.10 -6.95 -14.23
C GLY A 162 6.46 -6.89 -12.74
N LYS A 163 7.64 -7.41 -12.37
CA LYS A 163 8.18 -7.41 -11.01
C LYS A 163 9.51 -6.67 -10.91
N GLN A 164 9.85 -6.24 -9.71
CA GLN A 164 11.11 -5.58 -9.36
C GLN A 164 11.58 -6.06 -7.98
N ARG A 165 12.80 -6.58 -7.92
CA ARG A 165 13.47 -7.02 -6.69
C ARG A 165 14.80 -6.29 -6.56
N ASN A 166 14.81 -5.20 -5.79
CA ASN A 166 16.01 -4.38 -5.60
C ASN A 166 16.89 -4.90 -4.45
N ILE A 167 16.28 -5.59 -3.49
CA ILE A 167 16.93 -6.21 -2.34
C ILE A 167 16.28 -7.55 -2.06
N GLU A 168 17.02 -8.47 -1.44
CA GLU A 168 16.55 -9.83 -1.16
C GLU A 168 15.26 -9.84 -0.31
N THR A 169 15.13 -8.90 0.61
CA THR A 169 14.06 -8.82 1.61
C THR A 169 12.81 -8.06 1.12
N SER A 170 12.69 -7.78 -0.19
CA SER A 170 11.57 -7.02 -0.75
C SER A 170 11.31 -7.33 -2.22
N ILE A 171 10.06 -7.59 -2.57
CA ILE A 171 9.59 -7.80 -3.94
C ILE A 171 8.43 -6.87 -4.26
N THR A 172 8.47 -6.21 -5.41
CA THR A 172 7.37 -5.37 -5.94
C THR A 172 6.81 -5.98 -7.22
N VAL A 173 5.49 -6.06 -7.34
CA VAL A 173 4.77 -6.57 -8.53
C VAL A 173 3.78 -5.52 -9.02
N GLY A 174 3.57 -5.46 -10.33
CA GLY A 174 2.79 -4.41 -11.00
C GLY A 174 3.67 -3.31 -11.59
N SER A 175 4.88 -3.64 -12.06
CA SER A 175 5.82 -2.72 -12.73
C SER A 175 6.25 -3.30 -14.10
N PRO A 176 5.36 -3.33 -15.11
CA PRO A 176 5.68 -3.88 -16.43
C PRO A 176 6.81 -3.09 -17.13
N GLY A 177 7.86 -3.79 -17.56
CA GLY A 177 8.91 -3.24 -18.46
C GLY A 177 9.72 -2.07 -17.88
N MET A 178 10.18 -2.17 -16.62
CA MET A 178 10.85 -1.10 -15.85
C MET A 178 10.03 0.19 -15.63
N ARG A 179 8.81 0.28 -16.18
CA ARG A 179 7.91 1.41 -15.97
C ARG A 179 6.95 1.09 -14.82
N ARG A 180 6.80 2.06 -13.91
CA ARG A 180 5.80 1.98 -12.84
C ARG A 180 4.40 1.91 -13.47
N SER A 181 3.55 1.01 -12.97
CA SER A 181 2.13 1.00 -13.32
C SER A 181 1.48 2.34 -13.02
N LYS A 182 0.52 2.75 -13.85
CA LYS A 182 -0.29 3.96 -13.61
C LYS A 182 -1.54 3.68 -12.77
N HIS A 183 -1.84 2.40 -12.51
CA HIS A 183 -3.05 1.97 -11.81
C HIS A 183 -2.74 1.48 -10.40
N ARG A 184 -1.96 0.39 -10.31
CA ARG A 184 -1.65 -0.28 -9.06
C ARG A 184 -0.34 -1.07 -9.10
N ALA A 185 0.25 -1.26 -7.94
CA ALA A 185 1.32 -2.21 -7.67
C ALA A 185 1.16 -2.74 -6.23
N PHE A 186 1.86 -3.81 -5.87
CA PHE A 186 2.06 -4.14 -4.46
C PHE A 186 3.53 -4.44 -4.17
N THR A 187 3.93 -4.27 -2.92
CA THR A 187 5.25 -4.66 -2.43
C THR A 187 5.11 -5.55 -1.19
N ALA A 188 5.72 -6.72 -1.22
CA ALA A 188 5.90 -7.59 -0.07
C ALA A 188 7.32 -7.44 0.46
N TYR A 189 7.48 -7.17 1.75
CA TYR A 189 8.81 -6.99 2.31
C TYR A 189 8.89 -7.24 3.81
N ASP A 190 10.13 -7.43 4.25
CA ASP A 190 10.51 -7.58 5.64
C ASP A 190 10.70 -6.22 6.33
N LYS A 191 9.66 -5.79 7.04
CA LYS A 191 9.69 -4.50 7.74
C LYS A 191 10.64 -4.50 8.93
N TYR A 192 10.84 -5.66 9.58
CA TYR A 192 11.75 -5.78 10.70
C TYR A 192 13.19 -5.48 10.27
N LEU A 193 13.68 -6.15 9.21
CA LEU A 193 15.04 -5.91 8.72
C LEU A 193 15.23 -4.48 8.20
N GLU A 194 14.21 -3.93 7.53
CA GLU A 194 14.21 -2.54 7.07
C GLU A 194 14.39 -1.55 8.24
N ARG A 195 13.68 -1.76 9.35
CA ARG A 195 13.77 -0.90 10.54
C ARG A 195 15.03 -1.16 11.36
N LEU A 196 15.47 -2.41 11.47
CA LEU A 196 16.69 -2.79 12.19
C LEU A 196 17.91 -2.09 11.57
N ALA A 197 18.00 -2.05 10.24
CA ALA A 197 19.05 -1.33 9.53
C ALA A 197 19.02 0.20 9.79
N ALA A 198 17.83 0.77 9.96
CA ALA A 198 17.65 2.20 10.21
C ALA A 198 17.88 2.60 11.68
N TRP A 199 17.80 1.66 12.62
CA TRP A 199 17.90 1.90 14.06
C TRP A 199 19.03 1.07 14.70
N PRO A 200 20.31 1.39 14.43
CA PRO A 200 21.45 0.65 14.97
C PRO A 200 21.58 0.75 16.50
N GLN A 201 20.99 1.78 17.11
CA GLN A 201 20.94 1.99 18.56
C GLN A 201 19.50 2.37 18.97
N PRO A 202 18.58 1.40 19.07
CA PRO A 202 17.19 1.69 19.32
C PRO A 202 16.97 2.16 20.76
N GLY A 203 16.29 3.31 20.92
CA GLY A 203 15.75 3.73 22.21
C GLY A 203 14.58 2.83 22.67
N PRO A 204 14.00 3.06 23.86
CA PRO A 204 12.99 2.18 24.45
C PRO A 204 11.78 1.91 23.56
N TYR A 205 11.26 2.95 22.88
CA TYR A 205 10.14 2.80 21.97
C TYR A 205 10.53 2.09 20.67
N GLN A 206 11.70 2.38 20.10
CA GLN A 206 12.19 1.72 18.89
C GLN A 206 12.40 0.23 19.14
N ALA A 207 12.93 -0.14 20.31
CA ALA A 207 13.09 -1.54 20.71
C ALA A 207 11.73 -2.27 20.77
N ARG A 208 10.70 -1.67 21.35
CA ARG A 208 9.34 -2.24 21.36
C ARG A 208 8.72 -2.35 19.97
N ILE A 209 9.02 -1.41 19.07
CA ILE A 209 8.57 -1.47 17.68
C ILE A 209 9.26 -2.62 16.94
N LEU A 210 10.58 -2.78 17.13
CA LEU A 210 11.35 -3.88 16.52
C LEU A 210 10.85 -5.24 17.01
N ASP A 211 10.57 -5.37 18.30
CA ASP A 211 9.98 -6.57 18.89
C ASP A 211 8.61 -6.89 18.24
N TRP A 212 7.72 -5.90 18.13
CA TRP A 212 6.43 -6.05 17.46
C TRP A 212 6.54 -6.43 15.97
N LEU A 213 7.63 -6.02 15.29
CA LEU A 213 7.87 -6.33 13.88
C LEU A 213 8.55 -7.68 13.63
N SER A 214 9.18 -8.27 14.65
CA SER A 214 10.12 -9.40 14.52
C SER A 214 9.58 -10.61 13.76
N GLU A 215 8.28 -10.85 13.88
CA GLU A 215 7.54 -11.93 13.22
C GLU A 215 6.43 -11.38 12.34
N THR A 216 6.80 -10.54 11.36
CA THR A 216 5.84 -9.93 10.45
C THR A 216 6.25 -9.97 8.99
N LEU A 217 5.27 -10.07 8.11
CA LEU A 217 5.38 -9.77 6.69
C LEU A 217 4.56 -8.52 6.40
N ARG A 218 5.13 -7.55 5.68
CA ARG A 218 4.41 -6.34 5.29
C ARG A 218 4.03 -6.38 3.83
N LEU A 219 2.76 -6.11 3.53
CA LEU A 219 2.23 -5.97 2.19
C LEU A 219 1.71 -4.55 1.97
N GLU A 220 2.38 -3.80 1.11
CA GLU A 220 2.04 -2.43 0.73
C GLU A 220 1.34 -2.42 -0.63
N LEU A 221 0.05 -2.11 -0.66
CA LEU A 221 -0.72 -1.84 -1.87
C LEU A 221 -0.51 -0.39 -2.29
N LYS A 222 -0.10 -0.18 -3.54
CA LYS A 222 0.16 1.13 -4.13
C LYS A 222 -0.93 1.44 -5.15
N LEU A 223 -1.70 2.50 -4.91
CA LEU A 223 -2.72 3.01 -5.82
C LEU A 223 -2.24 4.32 -6.43
N TYR A 224 -2.20 4.37 -7.75
CA TYR A 224 -1.74 5.53 -8.49
C TYR A 224 -2.92 6.27 -9.14
N SER A 225 -2.64 7.44 -9.72
CA SER A 225 -3.65 8.38 -10.22
C SER A 225 -4.74 7.75 -11.09
N ASP A 226 -4.39 6.91 -12.08
CA ASP A 226 -5.40 6.27 -12.94
C ASP A 226 -6.20 5.21 -12.16
N GLY A 227 -5.57 4.49 -11.23
CA GLY A 227 -6.23 3.50 -10.37
C GLY A 227 -7.23 4.13 -9.41
N LEU A 228 -6.88 5.29 -8.84
CA LEU A 228 -7.77 6.12 -8.01
C LEU A 228 -8.91 6.70 -8.86
N ARG A 229 -8.63 7.20 -10.07
CA ARG A 229 -9.64 7.77 -10.99
C ARG A 229 -10.70 6.74 -11.35
N HIS A 230 -10.28 5.53 -11.74
CA HIS A 230 -11.21 4.44 -12.09
C HIS A 230 -12.15 4.03 -10.96
N ARG A 231 -11.83 4.38 -9.71
CA ARG A 231 -12.66 4.08 -8.53
C ARG A 231 -13.33 5.31 -7.95
N ALA A 232 -13.22 6.48 -8.60
CA ALA A 232 -13.67 7.76 -8.08
C ALA A 232 -13.07 8.10 -6.68
N LEU A 233 -11.86 7.63 -6.38
CA LEU A 233 -11.18 7.80 -5.09
C LEU A 233 -10.13 8.93 -5.10
N GLN A 234 -10.09 9.76 -6.13
CA GLN A 234 -9.16 10.88 -6.17
C GLN A 234 -9.59 12.01 -5.23
N LEU A 235 -10.89 12.19 -4.99
CA LEU A 235 -11.37 13.25 -4.11
C LEU A 235 -11.43 12.76 -2.66
N GLY A 236 -10.87 13.54 -1.73
CA GLY A 236 -10.78 13.17 -0.31
C GLY A 236 -12.12 12.79 0.31
N LYS A 237 -13.18 13.55 0.02
CA LYS A 237 -14.54 13.28 0.54
C LYS A 237 -15.10 11.92 0.12
N ALA A 238 -14.64 11.34 -1.01
CA ALA A 238 -15.05 10.02 -1.45
C ALA A 238 -14.60 8.91 -0.48
N TRP A 239 -13.59 9.16 0.36
CA TRP A 239 -13.06 8.19 1.32
C TRP A 239 -13.88 8.08 2.62
N ARG A 240 -14.91 8.92 2.84
CA ARG A 240 -15.71 8.90 4.08
C ARG A 240 -16.43 7.57 4.32
N ASP A 241 -16.89 6.98 3.22
CA ASP A 241 -17.76 5.81 3.21
C ASP A 241 -17.07 4.57 2.62
N VAL A 242 -15.76 4.65 2.37
CA VAL A 242 -14.98 3.54 1.84
C VAL A 242 -14.68 2.55 2.96
N ASP A 243 -15.07 1.29 2.76
CA ASP A 243 -14.48 0.18 3.51
C ASP A 243 -13.05 -0.05 3.02
N VAL A 244 -12.09 0.55 3.73
CA VAL A 244 -10.67 0.46 3.36
C VAL A 244 -10.13 -0.97 3.48
N MET A 245 -10.70 -1.77 4.40
CA MET A 245 -10.33 -3.17 4.55
C MET A 245 -10.78 -3.98 3.34
N GLU A 246 -12.04 -3.85 2.94
CA GLU A 246 -12.56 -4.49 1.73
C GLU A 246 -11.79 -4.06 0.47
N LEU A 247 -11.54 -2.76 0.33
CA LEU A 247 -10.72 -2.22 -0.76
C LEU A 247 -9.35 -2.89 -0.81
N TYR A 248 -8.64 -2.92 0.32
CA TYR A 248 -7.30 -3.49 0.42
C TYR A 248 -7.28 -4.98 0.06
N PHE A 249 -8.13 -5.79 0.68
CA PHE A 249 -8.16 -7.23 0.43
C PHE A 249 -8.61 -7.57 -0.99
N GLY A 250 -9.59 -6.85 -1.55
CA GLY A 250 -10.01 -7.06 -2.95
C GLY A 250 -8.86 -6.79 -3.94
N PHE A 251 -7.98 -5.84 -3.64
CA PHE A 251 -6.76 -5.63 -4.44
C PHE A 251 -5.72 -6.72 -4.24
N ILE A 252 -5.45 -7.14 -3.00
CA ILE A 252 -4.51 -8.22 -2.71
C ILE A 252 -4.94 -9.52 -3.41
N GLU A 253 -6.24 -9.83 -3.40
CA GLU A 253 -6.81 -10.96 -4.14
C GLU A 253 -6.58 -10.86 -5.65
N SER A 254 -6.65 -9.65 -6.23
CA SER A 254 -6.41 -9.44 -7.67
C SER A 254 -4.97 -9.71 -8.14
N PHE A 255 -4.03 -9.90 -7.21
CA PHE A 255 -2.66 -10.34 -7.49
C PHE A 255 -2.50 -11.86 -7.37
N GLU A 256 -3.56 -12.61 -7.05
CA GLU A 256 -3.55 -14.08 -7.00
C GLU A 256 -2.40 -14.66 -6.16
N LEU A 257 -2.03 -13.99 -5.05
CA LEU A 257 -0.88 -14.41 -4.22
C LEU A 257 -1.03 -15.84 -3.68
N ARG A 258 -2.26 -16.31 -3.51
CA ARG A 258 -2.58 -17.70 -3.16
C ARG A 258 -1.95 -18.70 -4.14
N ALA A 259 -1.87 -18.36 -5.42
CA ALA A 259 -1.28 -19.21 -6.45
C ALA A 259 0.26 -19.25 -6.41
N CYS A 260 0.90 -18.36 -5.63
CA CYS A 260 2.35 -18.33 -5.42
C CYS A 260 2.78 -19.42 -4.43
N MET A 261 1.94 -19.79 -3.47
CA MET A 261 2.25 -20.82 -2.48
C MET A 261 1.05 -21.74 -2.33
N GLN A 262 1.12 -22.87 -3.01
CA GLN A 262 0.08 -23.89 -3.03
C GLN A 262 0.63 -25.24 -2.58
N PRO A 263 -0.08 -26.03 -1.75
CA PRO A 263 0.37 -27.35 -1.35
C PRO A 263 0.29 -28.34 -2.51
N LEU A 264 1.03 -29.45 -2.42
CA LEU A 264 0.77 -30.61 -3.28
C LEU A 264 -0.61 -31.20 -2.93
N LEU A 265 -1.28 -31.75 -3.93
CA LEU A 265 -2.51 -32.51 -3.68
C LEU A 265 -2.19 -33.74 -2.83
N THR A 266 -3.05 -34.00 -1.86
CA THR A 266 -3.11 -35.28 -1.15
C THR A 266 -3.59 -36.38 -2.10
N ALA A 267 -3.40 -37.64 -1.72
CA ALA A 267 -3.87 -38.78 -2.51
C ALA A 267 -5.41 -38.74 -2.72
N ASP A 268 -6.15 -38.30 -1.70
CA ASP A 268 -7.60 -38.15 -1.76
C ASP A 268 -8.00 -37.02 -2.72
N GLU A 269 -7.27 -35.89 -2.72
CA GLU A 269 -7.52 -34.80 -3.65
C GLU A 269 -7.15 -35.15 -5.09
N GLU A 270 -6.07 -35.91 -5.32
CA GLU A 270 -5.75 -36.44 -6.64
C GLU A 270 -6.86 -37.38 -7.15
N ALA A 271 -7.46 -38.19 -6.25
CA ALA A 271 -8.54 -39.11 -6.61
C ALA A 271 -9.83 -38.40 -7.03
N MET A 272 -10.02 -37.13 -6.66
CA MET A 272 -11.14 -36.30 -7.13
C MET A 272 -11.00 -35.89 -8.60
N LEU A 273 -9.79 -35.95 -9.16
CA LEU A 273 -9.53 -35.59 -10.54
C LEU A 273 -9.93 -36.72 -11.51
N THR A 274 -10.54 -36.35 -12.63
CA THR A 274 -10.73 -37.29 -13.75
C THR A 274 -9.36 -37.72 -14.30
N PRO A 275 -9.26 -38.86 -15.02
CA PRO A 275 -7.99 -39.30 -15.61
C PRO A 275 -7.32 -38.24 -16.51
N ASN A 276 -8.11 -37.42 -17.20
CA ASN A 276 -7.59 -36.32 -18.02
C ASN A 276 -7.05 -35.18 -17.17
N GLU A 277 -7.80 -34.73 -16.18
CA GLU A 277 -7.36 -33.68 -15.24
C GLU A 277 -6.10 -34.10 -14.48
N GLY A 278 -6.04 -35.35 -14.01
CA GLY A 278 -4.86 -35.91 -13.35
C GLY A 278 -3.63 -35.93 -14.27
N ARG A 279 -3.80 -36.23 -15.57
CA ARG A 279 -2.70 -36.12 -16.54
C ARG A 279 -2.22 -34.69 -16.72
N VAL A 280 -3.14 -33.73 -16.85
CA VAL A 280 -2.82 -32.31 -16.98
C VAL A 280 -2.07 -31.80 -15.76
N TYR A 281 -2.59 -32.10 -14.56
CA TYR A 281 -1.97 -31.76 -13.30
C TYR A 281 -0.56 -32.35 -13.17
N LYS A 282 -0.37 -33.64 -13.48
CA LYS A 282 0.94 -34.31 -13.42
C LYS A 282 1.95 -33.76 -14.43
N ARG A 283 1.51 -33.39 -15.64
CA ARG A 283 2.37 -32.71 -16.64
C ARG A 283 2.76 -31.32 -16.15
N TRP A 284 1.81 -30.58 -15.58
CA TRP A 284 2.08 -29.28 -14.97
C TRP A 284 3.11 -29.40 -13.85
N LEU A 285 2.94 -30.33 -12.89
CA LEU A 285 3.95 -30.58 -11.84
C LEU A 285 5.36 -30.86 -12.38
N LYS A 286 5.47 -31.50 -13.55
CA LYS A 286 6.76 -31.80 -14.21
C LYS A 286 7.38 -30.61 -14.94
N GLY A 287 6.72 -29.46 -14.96
CA GLY A 287 7.23 -28.22 -15.54
C GLY A 287 6.47 -27.74 -16.78
N GLU A 288 5.71 -28.59 -17.46
CA GLU A 288 5.01 -28.19 -18.69
C GLU A 288 3.83 -27.25 -18.38
N SER A 289 3.96 -25.99 -18.79
CA SER A 289 2.90 -24.98 -18.69
C SER A 289 1.65 -25.39 -19.47
N LEU A 290 0.49 -24.86 -19.08
CA LEU A 290 -0.75 -25.10 -19.82
C LEU A 290 -0.69 -24.62 -21.28
N THR A 291 0.12 -23.58 -21.56
CA THR A 291 0.40 -23.08 -22.91
C THR A 291 1.15 -24.08 -23.78
N GLU A 292 2.02 -24.89 -23.19
CA GLU A 292 2.73 -25.97 -23.90
C GLU A 292 1.86 -27.22 -24.04
N GLN A 293 0.94 -27.45 -23.10
CA GLN A 293 0.03 -28.60 -23.16
C GLN A 293 -1.12 -28.40 -24.15
N PHE A 294 -1.59 -27.16 -24.36
CA PHE A 294 -2.78 -26.85 -25.16
C PHE A 294 -2.68 -25.50 -25.89
N ASP A 295 -2.94 -25.51 -27.19
CA ASP A 295 -3.03 -24.28 -28.00
C ASP A 295 -4.27 -23.44 -27.62
N SER A 296 -5.41 -24.11 -27.42
CA SER A 296 -6.69 -23.44 -27.18
C SER A 296 -6.77 -22.82 -25.78
N ARG A 297 -7.03 -21.50 -25.73
CA ARG A 297 -7.28 -20.76 -24.48
C ARG A 297 -8.52 -21.28 -23.73
N SER A 298 -9.58 -21.64 -24.45
CA SER A 298 -10.81 -22.15 -23.82
C SER A 298 -10.57 -23.49 -23.13
N THR A 299 -9.79 -24.38 -23.75
CA THR A 299 -9.40 -25.67 -23.16
C THR A 299 -8.54 -25.47 -21.92
N ARG A 300 -7.56 -24.55 -21.96
CA ARG A 300 -6.74 -24.20 -20.79
C ARG A 300 -7.60 -23.73 -19.62
N ASN A 301 -8.49 -22.76 -19.86
CA ASN A 301 -9.38 -22.22 -18.83
C ASN A 301 -10.33 -23.29 -18.25
N LYS A 302 -10.83 -24.21 -19.09
CA LYS A 302 -11.65 -25.33 -18.63
C LYS A 302 -10.91 -26.18 -17.59
N TYR A 303 -9.66 -26.55 -17.87
CA TYR A 303 -8.87 -27.36 -16.93
C TYR A 303 -8.48 -26.60 -15.67
N VAL A 304 -8.10 -25.32 -15.80
CA VAL A 304 -7.82 -24.44 -14.64
C VAL A 304 -9.04 -24.42 -13.71
N ASN A 305 -10.22 -24.11 -14.24
CA ASN A 305 -11.44 -23.99 -13.43
C ASN A 305 -11.84 -25.33 -12.82
N SER A 306 -11.89 -26.40 -13.62
CA SER A 306 -12.35 -27.72 -13.15
C SER A 306 -11.43 -28.32 -12.08
N ILE A 307 -10.11 -28.15 -12.20
CA ILE A 307 -9.16 -28.61 -11.18
C ILE A 307 -9.25 -27.71 -9.94
N TYR A 308 -9.33 -26.39 -10.12
CA TYR A 308 -9.45 -25.44 -9.01
C TYR A 308 -10.73 -25.67 -8.20
N GLU A 309 -11.88 -25.89 -8.84
CA GLU A 309 -13.15 -26.16 -8.15
C GLU A 309 -13.07 -27.39 -7.22
N LYS A 310 -12.35 -28.43 -7.64
CA LYS A 310 -12.20 -29.68 -6.89
C LYS A 310 -11.13 -29.63 -5.80
N THR A 311 -10.08 -28.85 -6.02
CA THR A 311 -8.84 -28.97 -5.22
C THR A 311 -8.34 -27.66 -4.63
N GLN A 312 -8.88 -26.53 -5.08
CA GLN A 312 -8.41 -25.17 -4.79
C GLN A 312 -6.96 -24.91 -5.25
N ILE A 313 -6.40 -25.76 -6.11
CA ILE A 313 -5.10 -25.56 -6.75
C ILE A 313 -5.27 -24.88 -8.11
N ASN A 314 -4.65 -23.72 -8.24
CA ASN A 314 -4.54 -22.96 -9.47
C ASN A 314 -3.32 -23.41 -10.28
N ILE A 315 -3.58 -24.20 -11.32
CA ILE A 315 -2.57 -24.71 -12.26
C ILE A 315 -2.22 -23.73 -13.40
N SER A 316 -2.76 -22.49 -13.39
CA SER A 316 -2.32 -21.43 -14.31
C SER A 316 -1.03 -20.76 -13.85
N SER A 317 -0.66 -20.93 -12.58
CA SER A 317 0.57 -20.37 -11.98
C SER A 317 1.83 -20.92 -12.65
N ASN A 318 2.82 -20.05 -12.82
CA ASN A 318 4.15 -20.43 -13.29
C ASN A 318 4.96 -21.17 -12.22
N ARG A 319 4.61 -21.00 -10.94
CA ARG A 319 5.26 -21.70 -9.83
C ARG A 319 4.58 -23.03 -9.54
N ARG A 320 5.35 -24.03 -9.14
CA ARG A 320 4.84 -25.35 -8.73
C ARG A 320 4.72 -25.45 -7.21
N PRO A 321 3.85 -26.35 -6.70
CA PRO A 321 3.74 -26.61 -5.28
C PRO A 321 5.04 -27.16 -4.70
N ASP A 322 5.34 -26.78 -3.45
CA ASP A 322 6.40 -27.41 -2.68
C ASP A 322 5.81 -28.51 -1.79
N PRO A 323 6.55 -29.61 -1.52
CA PRO A 323 6.12 -30.65 -0.59
C PRO A 323 5.98 -30.15 0.85
N LEU A 324 6.79 -29.17 1.24
CA LEU A 324 6.81 -28.58 2.58
C LEU A 324 6.63 -27.07 2.45
N GLN A 325 5.44 -26.59 2.79
CA GLN A 325 5.20 -25.17 2.88
C GLN A 325 5.50 -24.67 4.29
N PRO A 326 6.27 -23.58 4.46
CA PRO A 326 6.56 -23.06 5.79
C PRO A 326 5.30 -22.49 6.47
N VAL A 327 4.34 -22.01 5.68
CA VAL A 327 3.03 -21.49 6.10
C VAL A 327 2.01 -21.60 4.96
N ASP A 328 0.72 -21.67 5.29
CA ASP A 328 -0.36 -21.49 4.30
C ASP A 328 -0.60 -20.00 4.08
N ILE A 329 -0.36 -19.52 2.85
CA ILE A 329 -0.56 -18.11 2.49
C ILE A 329 -2.03 -17.68 2.59
N ARG A 330 -2.98 -18.63 2.49
CA ARG A 330 -4.41 -18.37 2.66
C ARG A 330 -4.74 -18.01 4.09
N ASP A 331 -4.03 -18.59 5.07
CA ASP A 331 -4.16 -18.23 6.48
C ASP A 331 -3.39 -16.96 6.82
N LEU A 332 -2.21 -16.79 6.20
CA LEU A 332 -1.40 -15.59 6.36
C LEU A 332 -2.17 -14.32 5.94
N LEU A 333 -2.84 -14.36 4.78
CA LEU A 333 -3.48 -13.19 4.16
C LEU A 333 -4.96 -13.04 4.52
N ARG A 334 -5.32 -13.32 5.78
CA ARG A 334 -6.66 -13.10 6.32
C ARG A 334 -6.74 -11.81 7.11
N ARG A 335 -7.97 -11.29 7.22
CA ARG A 335 -8.26 -10.07 7.99
C ARG A 335 -7.88 -10.20 9.47
N ASP A 336 -8.10 -11.38 10.06
CA ASP A 336 -7.82 -11.71 11.46
C ASP A 336 -6.33 -11.91 11.76
N ASN A 337 -5.50 -12.15 10.73
CA ASN A 337 -4.04 -12.29 10.87
C ASN A 337 -3.26 -10.97 10.76
N LEU A 338 -3.95 -9.85 10.54
CA LEU A 338 -3.30 -8.54 10.60
C LEU A 338 -2.88 -8.21 12.04
N MET A 339 -1.69 -7.63 12.16
CA MET A 339 -1.16 -7.17 13.43
C MET A 339 -1.97 -5.95 13.90
N PRO A 340 -2.55 -5.99 15.11
CA PRO A 340 -3.22 -4.83 15.68
C PRO A 340 -2.19 -3.80 16.11
N ILE A 341 -2.63 -2.55 16.27
CA ILE A 341 -1.82 -1.54 16.95
C ILE A 341 -1.50 -2.01 18.37
N PRO A 342 -0.23 -1.95 18.80
CA PRO A 342 0.14 -2.37 20.14
C PRO A 342 -0.55 -1.51 21.20
N GLU A 343 -1.13 -2.13 22.22
CA GLU A 343 -1.80 -1.42 23.33
C GLU A 343 -0.88 -0.40 24.00
N TRP A 344 0.41 -0.75 24.15
CA TRP A 344 1.40 0.14 24.76
C TRP A 344 1.64 1.43 23.99
N ALA A 345 1.32 1.46 22.68
CA ALA A 345 1.54 2.63 21.84
C ALA A 345 0.37 3.63 21.96
N VAL A 346 -0.81 3.16 22.34
CA VAL A 346 -2.01 4.00 22.46
C VAL A 346 -1.82 5.04 23.56
N GLY A 347 -2.11 6.31 23.24
CA GLY A 347 -1.91 7.43 24.17
C GLY A 347 -0.46 7.89 24.30
N THR A 348 0.48 7.30 23.56
CA THR A 348 1.88 7.72 23.49
C THR A 348 2.17 8.47 22.19
N PRO A 349 3.29 9.20 22.08
CA PRO A 349 3.74 9.79 20.81
C PRO A 349 4.03 8.78 19.69
N CYS A 350 4.08 7.47 19.99
CA CYS A 350 4.30 6.42 18.99
C CYS A 350 3.04 6.09 18.18
N PHE A 351 1.88 6.65 18.50
CA PHE A 351 0.69 6.46 17.71
C PHE A 351 -0.11 7.75 17.62
N ALA A 352 -0.27 8.27 16.40
CA ALA A 352 -1.18 9.36 16.11
C ALA A 352 -2.56 8.76 15.80
N PRO A 353 -3.56 8.88 16.68
CA PRO A 353 -4.86 8.26 16.47
C PRO A 353 -5.68 9.02 15.40
N PRO A 354 -6.69 8.35 14.81
CA PRO A 354 -7.74 9.05 14.08
C PRO A 354 -8.33 10.14 14.97
N SER A 355 -8.58 11.34 14.43
CA SER A 355 -9.37 12.33 15.13
C SER A 355 -10.74 11.69 15.35
N GLN A 356 -11.29 11.75 16.57
CA GLN A 356 -12.71 11.46 16.74
C GLN A 356 -13.45 12.28 15.69
N ARG A 357 -14.22 11.63 14.79
CA ARG A 357 -14.99 12.34 13.78
C ARG A 357 -15.76 13.44 14.53
N PHE A 358 -15.40 14.69 14.30
CA PHE A 358 -16.02 15.83 14.97
C PHE A 358 -17.50 15.80 14.62
N GLY A 359 -18.33 15.33 15.55
CA GLY A 359 -19.71 14.95 15.29
C GLY A 359 -20.31 14.08 16.40
N GLU A 360 -20.25 14.57 17.64
CA GLU A 360 -21.42 14.66 18.54
C GLU A 360 -21.47 16.11 19.05
#